data_AF-A0A838DRL8-F1
#
_entry.id   AF-A0A838DRL8-F1
#
_cell.length_a   1.000
_cell.length_b   1.000
_cell.length_c   1.000
_cell.angle_alpha   90.00
_cell.angle_beta   90.00
_cell.angle_gamma   90.00
#
_symmetry.space_group_name_H-M   'P 1'
#
loop_
_entity.id
_entity.type
_entity.pdbx_description
1 polymer ?
#
loop_
_entity_poly.entity_id
_entity_poly.type
_entity_poly.pdbx_seq_one_letter_code
_entity_poly.pdbx_strand_id
1 'polypeptide(L)'
;MSLQRNKALVKIGSLIVVLEVIASFALVFGIPHTYAAPGSTRKGIHGHPRFVDVHKDAPTQGNALMQKALHNAAASTIPSWHSTFTTNGVTYPYTMVGTNPATGSTTTVPTVIVPLALKYANGVTLDGTTKAQATSKSPLFKTASFASGNTQYGDAIQRAEFWNSVQTHPGYHVLLGQPAILPTVTLKVPAGYGQESSAGSVRYGEVDVNWFYNQEVSLITKLHISSTTLPIFLTYNSFLYDTGGCCILGYHDASTLAGKVYTHIFASYIDPGLFGAGTSDVDGLSHEVAEWLNDPFVNNSVPNWTTGNGYGCINDLEVGDPLVGTNFTVNGYSLQDEALLPWFSRVTSPGTYQARYSFLGTFTNYSASC
;
A
#
# COMPACT_ATOMS: atom_id res chain seq x y z
N MET A 1 -58.82 -54.98 15.10
CA MET A 1 -59.17 -56.33 14.63
C MET A 1 -60.19 -56.19 13.51
N SER A 2 -59.95 -56.81 12.34
CA SER A 2 -60.91 -57.05 11.25
C SER A 2 -61.38 -55.82 10.44
N LEU A 3 -60.87 -55.60 9.21
CA LEU A 3 -61.31 -56.17 7.92
C LEU A 3 -62.66 -55.64 7.39
N GLN A 4 -62.53 -55.07 6.19
CA GLN A 4 -63.42 -55.17 5.02
C GLN A 4 -64.66 -54.28 4.83
N ARG A 5 -64.63 -53.62 3.66
CA ARG A 5 -65.69 -53.50 2.62
C ARG A 5 -66.94 -52.68 3.01
N ASN A 6 -67.58 -51.88 2.16
CA ASN A 6 -67.52 -51.66 0.72
C ASN A 6 -68.51 -50.53 0.38
N LYS A 7 -68.22 -49.81 -0.73
CA LYS A 7 -69.15 -49.33 -1.79
C LYS A 7 -70.16 -48.22 -1.41
N ALA A 8 -69.96 -47.00 -1.96
CA ALA A 8 -70.49 -46.47 -3.25
C ALA A 8 -71.95 -45.98 -3.12
N LEU A 9 -72.49 -44.91 -3.69
CA LEU A 9 -72.23 -43.99 -4.81
C LEU A 9 -72.74 -42.57 -4.38
N VAL A 10 -72.46 -41.42 -4.99
CA VAL A 10 -73.05 -40.81 -6.23
C VAL A 10 -72.45 -39.38 -6.28
N LYS A 11 -71.59 -39.01 -7.25
CA LYS A 11 -71.83 -38.39 -8.58
C LYS A 11 -72.21 -36.88 -8.58
N ILE A 12 -71.48 -36.14 -9.43
CA ILE A 12 -71.76 -34.81 -10.06
C ILE A 12 -71.28 -33.60 -9.24
N GLY A 13 -70.46 -32.67 -9.75
CA GLY A 13 -69.95 -32.45 -11.10
C GLY A 13 -69.16 -31.12 -11.20
N SER A 14 -68.63 -30.89 -12.40
CA SER A 14 -67.89 -29.71 -12.92
C SER A 14 -66.36 -29.83 -12.76
N LEU A 15 -65.63 -30.25 -13.82
CA LEU A 15 -65.16 -29.46 -14.98
C LEU A 15 -64.30 -28.26 -14.52
N ILE A 16 -63.10 -27.97 -15.01
CA ILE A 16 -62.26 -28.48 -16.11
C ILE A 16 -60.88 -27.83 -15.86
N VAL A 17 -59.78 -28.59 -15.85
CA VAL A 17 -58.68 -28.58 -16.88
C VAL A 17 -57.79 -27.33 -16.79
N VAL A 18 -56.46 -27.38 -16.87
CA VAL A 18 -55.39 -28.39 -17.01
C VAL A 18 -54.11 -27.59 -16.72
N LEU A 19 -53.10 -28.18 -16.11
CA LEU A 19 -51.76 -28.12 -16.69
C LEU A 19 -50.90 -29.25 -16.14
N GLU A 20 -50.34 -29.99 -17.08
CA GLU A 20 -49.65 -31.25 -16.91
C GLU A 20 -48.30 -31.09 -16.20
N VAL A 21 -48.00 -32.10 -15.37
CA VAL A 21 -46.66 -32.39 -14.86
C VAL A 21 -45.99 -33.31 -15.88
N ILE A 22 -44.87 -32.89 -16.44
CA ILE A 22 -43.88 -33.81 -17.02
C ILE A 22 -42.56 -33.54 -16.31
N ALA A 23 -42.17 -34.48 -15.45
CA ALA A 23 -40.81 -34.61 -14.96
C ALA A 23 -39.98 -35.36 -16.01
N SER A 24 -38.80 -34.86 -16.35
CA SER A 24 -37.69 -35.66 -16.86
C SER A 24 -36.36 -34.93 -16.68
N PHE A 25 -35.40 -35.69 -16.17
CA PHE A 25 -33.99 -35.37 -15.95
C PHE A 25 -33.28 -34.81 -17.20
N ALA A 26 -32.49 -33.76 -17.03
CA ALA A 26 -31.34 -33.48 -17.89
C ALA A 26 -30.22 -32.79 -17.09
N LEU A 27 -29.07 -33.46 -17.04
CA LEU A 27 -27.78 -32.92 -16.66
C LEU A 27 -27.38 -31.91 -17.76
N VAL A 28 -27.20 -30.62 -17.43
CA VAL A 28 -26.69 -29.61 -18.37
C VAL A 28 -25.66 -28.73 -17.68
N PHE A 29 -24.42 -28.83 -18.19
CA PHE A 29 -23.37 -27.84 -18.06
C PHE A 29 -23.85 -26.49 -18.63
N GLY A 30 -23.62 -25.40 -17.90
CA GLY A 30 -23.77 -24.05 -18.44
C GLY A 30 -24.21 -23.03 -17.41
N ILE A 31 -23.25 -22.47 -16.66
CA ILE A 31 -23.47 -21.17 -16.01
C ILE A 31 -23.51 -20.14 -17.14
N PRO A 32 -24.53 -19.26 -17.21
CA PRO A 32 -24.62 -18.27 -18.26
C PRO A 32 -23.44 -17.30 -18.15
N HIS A 33 -22.62 -17.25 -19.20
CA HIS A 33 -21.82 -16.07 -19.51
C HIS A 33 -22.79 -14.90 -19.64
N THR A 34 -22.76 -13.98 -18.69
CA THR A 34 -23.30 -12.64 -18.92
C THR A 34 -22.45 -11.99 -19.99
N TYR A 35 -23.00 -11.88 -21.20
CA TYR A 35 -22.47 -11.06 -22.26
C TYR A 35 -22.25 -9.64 -21.72
N ALA A 36 -20.99 -9.20 -21.72
CA ALA A 36 -20.65 -7.80 -21.47
C ALA A 36 -21.32 -6.93 -22.55
N ALA A 37 -22.05 -5.91 -22.10
CA ALA A 37 -22.56 -4.87 -22.99
C ALA A 37 -21.38 -4.13 -23.65
N PRO A 38 -21.51 -3.70 -24.92
CA PRO A 38 -20.41 -3.03 -25.61
C PRO A 38 -20.26 -1.58 -25.13
N GLY A 39 -19.03 -1.22 -24.78
CA GLY A 39 -18.42 0.08 -25.11
C GLY A 39 -18.76 1.29 -24.23
N SER A 40 -18.06 1.42 -23.10
CA SER A 40 -17.55 2.74 -22.64
C SER A 40 -16.04 2.63 -22.59
N THR A 41 -15.34 3.27 -23.54
CA THR A 41 -13.88 3.38 -23.53
C THR A 41 -13.45 4.21 -22.33
N ARG A 42 -13.28 3.60 -21.15
CA ARG A 42 -12.51 4.22 -20.08
C ARG A 42 -11.07 4.35 -20.59
N LYS A 43 -10.53 5.57 -20.58
CA LYS A 43 -9.15 5.84 -21.03
C LYS A 43 -8.09 5.38 -20.01
N GLY A 44 -8.51 4.98 -18.80
CA GLY A 44 -7.65 4.52 -17.69
C GLY A 44 -8.08 3.16 -17.14
N ILE A 45 -7.36 2.68 -16.12
CA ILE A 45 -7.55 1.36 -15.51
C ILE A 45 -8.92 1.23 -14.82
N HIS A 46 -9.44 -0.01 -14.76
CA HIS A 46 -10.60 -0.37 -13.94
C HIS A 46 -10.20 -0.50 -12.46
N GLY A 47 -10.14 0.63 -11.76
CA GLY A 47 -9.78 0.65 -10.33
C GLY A 47 -9.41 2.06 -9.88
N HIS A 48 -9.38 2.27 -8.57
CA HIS A 48 -8.81 3.47 -7.98
C HIS A 48 -7.46 3.13 -7.34
N PRO A 49 -6.46 4.05 -7.42
CA PRO A 49 -5.27 3.98 -6.59
C PRO A 49 -5.63 3.72 -5.13
N ARG A 50 -5.00 2.72 -4.53
CA ARG A 50 -5.03 2.48 -3.08
C ARG A 50 -3.71 1.89 -2.60
N PHE A 51 -3.55 1.88 -1.30
CA PHE A 51 -2.42 1.33 -0.57
C PHE A 51 -2.96 0.47 0.57
N VAL A 52 -2.19 -0.51 1.01
CA VAL A 52 -2.66 -1.49 2.01
C VAL A 52 -1.55 -1.89 2.96
N ASP A 53 -1.93 -2.09 4.21
CA ASP A 53 -1.20 -2.94 5.15
C ASP A 53 -1.55 -4.41 4.85
N VAL A 54 -0.58 -5.17 4.35
CA VAL A 54 -0.75 -6.58 3.95
C VAL A 54 -0.95 -7.50 5.17
N HIS A 55 -0.70 -7.06 6.40
CA HIS A 55 -0.86 -7.83 7.64
C HIS A 55 -2.03 -7.41 8.52
N LYS A 56 -2.94 -6.55 8.07
CA LYS A 56 -4.07 -6.09 8.90
C LYS A 56 -4.90 -7.25 9.51
N ASP A 57 -4.93 -8.40 8.82
CA ASP A 57 -5.61 -9.64 9.25
C ASP A 57 -4.66 -10.78 9.69
N ALA A 58 -3.34 -10.54 9.74
CA ALA A 58 -2.39 -11.53 10.23
C ALA A 58 -2.59 -11.73 11.75
N PRO A 59 -2.63 -12.98 12.24
CA PRO A 59 -2.99 -13.25 13.63
C PRO A 59 -2.05 -12.51 14.57
N THR A 60 -2.58 -12.01 15.70
CA THR A 60 -1.90 -11.32 16.82
C THR A 60 -0.50 -11.84 17.20
N GLN A 61 -0.11 -13.04 16.77
CA GLN A 61 1.22 -13.61 16.88
C GLN A 61 2.28 -12.92 15.98
N GLY A 62 1.95 -12.43 14.79
CA GLY A 62 2.88 -11.71 13.90
C GLY A 62 3.39 -10.42 14.55
N ASN A 63 2.45 -9.58 15.03
CA ASN A 63 2.77 -8.38 15.79
C ASN A 63 3.51 -8.70 17.10
N ALA A 64 3.13 -9.78 17.80
CA ALA A 64 3.85 -10.19 19.02
C ALA A 64 5.30 -10.65 18.76
N LEU A 65 5.57 -11.33 17.64
CA LEU A 65 6.92 -11.75 17.26
C LEU A 65 7.77 -10.56 16.79
N MET A 66 7.18 -9.65 16.01
CA MET A 66 7.81 -8.40 15.61
C MET A 66 8.16 -7.56 16.84
N GLN A 67 7.20 -7.33 17.74
CA GLN A 67 7.42 -6.63 19.00
C GLN A 67 8.49 -7.33 19.83
N LYS A 68 8.46 -8.66 19.95
CA LYS A 68 9.51 -9.41 20.67
C LYS A 68 10.89 -9.26 20.03
N ALA A 69 10.98 -9.21 18.70
CA ALA A 69 12.22 -8.97 18.00
C ALA A 69 12.72 -7.55 18.25
N LEU A 70 11.88 -6.53 18.12
CA LEU A 70 12.24 -5.13 18.37
C LEU A 70 12.63 -4.86 19.84
N HIS A 71 11.99 -5.53 20.80
CA HIS A 71 12.36 -5.45 22.22
C HIS A 71 13.68 -6.18 22.54
N ASN A 72 14.18 -7.03 21.63
CA ASN A 72 15.50 -7.59 21.76
C ASN A 72 16.53 -6.56 21.26
N ALA A 73 17.27 -5.93 22.17
CA ALA A 73 18.30 -4.94 21.85
C ALA A 73 19.41 -5.44 20.89
N ALA A 74 19.47 -6.75 20.62
CA ALA A 74 20.37 -7.36 19.63
C ALA A 74 19.73 -7.60 18.25
N ALA A 75 18.44 -7.28 18.05
CA ALA A 75 17.79 -7.45 16.76
C ALA A 75 18.39 -6.48 15.74
N SER A 76 18.94 -7.03 14.67
CA SER A 76 19.49 -6.24 13.58
C SER A 76 18.35 -5.75 12.70
N THR A 77 18.22 -4.43 12.57
CA THR A 77 17.28 -3.76 11.67
C THR A 77 17.77 -2.35 11.31
N ILE A 78 17.01 -1.61 10.50
CA ILE A 78 17.29 -0.22 10.13
C ILE A 78 17.34 0.69 11.37
N PRO A 79 18.13 1.79 11.35
CA PRO A 79 18.14 2.74 12.47
C PRO A 79 16.75 3.33 12.69
N SER A 80 16.31 3.36 13.93
CA SER A 80 15.03 3.92 14.33
C SER A 80 15.12 4.60 15.69
N TRP A 81 14.13 5.43 15.99
CA TRP A 81 13.98 6.11 17.27
C TRP A 81 12.54 6.01 17.75
N HIS A 82 12.35 6.07 19.06
CA HIS A 82 11.04 5.93 19.71
C HIS A 82 10.66 7.20 20.45
N SER A 83 9.37 7.48 20.48
CA SER A 83 8.79 8.57 21.25
C SER A 83 7.31 8.28 21.53
N THR A 84 6.61 9.23 22.12
CA THR A 84 5.19 9.14 22.45
C THR A 84 4.51 10.48 22.25
N PHE A 85 3.22 10.48 21.95
CA PHE A 85 2.37 11.66 22.13
C PHE A 85 1.13 11.29 22.96
N THR A 86 0.44 12.29 23.52
CA THR A 86 -0.77 12.07 24.31
C THR A 86 -1.93 12.88 23.72
N THR A 87 -3.05 12.21 23.48
CA THR A 87 -4.30 12.81 23.00
C THR A 87 -5.44 12.28 23.84
N ASN A 88 -6.31 13.16 24.34
CA ASN A 88 -7.45 12.79 25.20
C ASN A 88 -7.08 11.88 26.39
N GLY A 89 -5.89 12.07 26.97
CA GLY A 89 -5.41 11.28 28.12
C GLY A 89 -4.87 9.89 27.77
N VAL A 90 -4.85 9.50 26.49
CA VAL A 90 -4.24 8.26 26.01
C VAL A 90 -2.86 8.56 25.43
N THR A 91 -1.85 7.81 25.86
CA THR A 91 -0.48 7.91 25.34
C THR A 91 -0.28 6.88 24.23
N TYR A 92 0.13 7.36 23.06
CA TYR A 92 0.43 6.56 21.88
C TYR A 92 1.94 6.53 21.67
N PRO A 93 2.60 5.36 21.84
CA PRO A 93 3.99 5.20 21.44
C PRO A 93 4.09 5.12 19.92
N TYR A 94 5.19 5.62 19.38
CA TYR A 94 5.52 5.48 17.98
C TYR A 94 7.02 5.28 17.77
N THR A 95 7.36 4.66 16.65
CA THR A 95 8.71 4.37 16.20
C THR A 95 8.90 4.93 14.80
N MET A 96 9.97 5.68 14.54
CA MET A 96 10.26 6.25 13.22
C MET A 96 11.68 5.95 12.79
N VAL A 97 11.94 6.03 11.49
CA VAL A 97 13.27 5.78 10.93
C VAL A 97 14.25 6.90 11.32
N GLY A 98 15.50 6.52 11.58
CA GLY A 98 16.61 7.43 11.81
C GLY A 98 16.89 7.72 13.28
N THR A 99 17.36 8.94 13.55
CA THR A 99 17.64 9.44 14.90
C THR A 99 16.59 10.44 15.32
N ASN A 100 16.33 10.59 16.62
CA ASN A 100 15.39 11.59 17.12
C ASN A 100 15.77 13.00 16.61
N PRO A 101 14.83 13.74 15.96
CA PRO A 101 15.07 15.08 15.42
C PRO A 101 15.63 16.09 16.42
N ALA A 102 15.35 15.94 17.72
CA ALA A 102 15.87 16.79 18.78
C ALA A 102 17.38 16.62 19.03
N THR A 103 18.04 15.63 18.41
CA THR A 103 19.49 15.42 18.52
C THR A 103 20.30 16.05 17.39
N GLY A 104 19.66 16.43 16.28
CA GLY A 104 20.34 17.06 15.14
C GLY A 104 21.29 16.17 14.35
N SER A 105 21.15 14.84 14.45
CA SER A 105 22.01 13.90 13.72
C SER A 105 21.41 13.48 12.38
N THR A 106 22.28 13.26 11.39
CA THR A 106 21.90 12.70 10.09
C THR A 106 21.98 11.17 10.14
N THR A 107 20.91 10.51 9.71
CA THR A 107 20.91 9.10 9.38
C THR A 107 20.85 8.92 7.86
N THR A 108 21.62 7.97 7.32
CA THR A 108 21.45 7.51 5.94
C THR A 108 21.20 6.01 5.96
N VAL A 109 20.03 5.59 5.46
CA VAL A 109 19.66 4.18 5.39
C VAL A 109 20.15 3.62 4.06
N PRO A 110 21.01 2.58 4.04
CA PRO A 110 21.37 1.91 2.80
C PRO A 110 20.12 1.41 2.07
N THR A 111 20.05 1.62 0.77
CA THR A 111 18.88 1.24 -0.04
C THR A 111 19.30 0.42 -1.24
N VAL A 112 18.46 -0.51 -1.67
CA VAL A 112 18.62 -1.22 -2.94
C VAL A 112 17.32 -1.19 -3.72
N ILE A 113 17.40 -1.09 -5.04
CA ILE A 113 16.26 -1.28 -5.93
C ILE A 113 16.38 -2.68 -6.51
N VAL A 114 15.35 -3.50 -6.30
CA VAL A 114 15.18 -4.83 -6.90
C VAL A 114 14.19 -4.68 -8.05
N PRO A 115 14.63 -4.52 -9.31
CA PRO A 115 13.70 -4.45 -10.42
C PRO A 115 13.08 -5.81 -10.71
N LEU A 116 11.75 -5.84 -10.80
CA LEU A 116 10.97 -7.04 -11.09
C LEU A 116 10.44 -7.01 -12.52
N ALA A 117 10.68 -8.10 -13.25
CA ALA A 117 10.07 -8.36 -14.55
C ALA A 117 8.93 -9.37 -14.37
N LEU A 118 7.69 -8.91 -14.49
CA LEU A 118 6.51 -9.75 -14.34
C LEU A 118 6.10 -10.30 -15.69
N LYS A 119 6.27 -11.61 -15.87
CA LYS A 119 5.91 -12.34 -17.08
C LYS A 119 4.56 -13.03 -16.90
N TYR A 120 3.55 -12.53 -17.60
CA TYR A 120 2.18 -13.01 -17.53
C TYR A 120 1.94 -14.22 -18.44
N ALA A 121 0.86 -14.95 -18.19
CA ALA A 121 0.53 -16.19 -18.92
C ALA A 121 0.29 -15.98 -20.43
N ASN A 122 -0.14 -14.78 -20.83
CA ASN A 122 -0.30 -14.41 -22.24
C ASN A 122 1.04 -14.12 -22.96
N GLY A 123 2.17 -14.26 -22.26
CA GLY A 123 3.51 -14.06 -22.80
C GLY A 123 4.02 -12.61 -22.72
N VAL A 124 3.18 -11.66 -22.31
CA VAL A 124 3.60 -10.28 -22.08
C VAL A 124 4.47 -10.19 -20.83
N THR A 125 5.53 -9.40 -20.90
CA THR A 125 6.37 -9.06 -19.75
C THR A 125 6.32 -7.56 -19.52
N LEU A 126 6.04 -7.15 -18.28
CA LEU A 126 6.21 -5.78 -17.83
C LEU A 126 7.47 -5.73 -16.95
N ASP A 127 8.47 -4.97 -17.39
CA ASP A 127 9.83 -5.02 -16.85
C ASP A 127 10.22 -3.74 -16.11
N GLY A 128 10.29 -3.83 -14.77
CA GLY A 128 10.70 -2.76 -13.86
C GLY A 128 12.13 -2.27 -14.07
N THR A 129 13.02 -3.05 -14.71
CA THR A 129 14.39 -2.62 -15.00
C THR A 129 14.42 -1.38 -15.90
N THR A 130 13.44 -1.26 -16.80
CA THR A 130 13.33 -0.09 -17.69
C THR A 130 13.10 1.21 -16.93
N LYS A 131 12.61 1.14 -15.69
CA LYS A 131 12.28 2.29 -14.82
C LYS A 131 13.21 2.44 -13.62
N ALA A 132 14.03 1.45 -13.30
CA ALA A 132 14.93 1.49 -12.14
C ALA A 132 15.89 2.70 -12.16
N GLN A 133 16.44 3.04 -13.33
CA GLN A 133 17.35 4.17 -13.45
C GLN A 133 16.65 5.54 -13.36
N ALA A 134 15.40 5.63 -13.84
CA ALA A 134 14.58 6.82 -13.68
C ALA A 134 14.18 7.01 -12.22
N THR A 135 13.79 5.91 -11.56
CA THR A 135 13.45 5.87 -10.13
C THR A 135 14.61 6.33 -9.25
N SER A 136 15.82 5.82 -9.49
CA SER A 136 17.03 6.18 -8.71
C SER A 136 17.54 7.61 -8.91
N LYS A 137 16.97 8.34 -9.89
CA LYS A 137 17.23 9.75 -10.17
C LYS A 137 16.14 10.68 -9.62
N SER A 138 15.05 10.12 -9.10
CA SER A 138 13.95 10.90 -8.55
C SER A 138 14.33 11.67 -7.29
N PRO A 139 13.52 12.66 -6.86
CA PRO A 139 13.69 13.37 -5.59
C PRO A 139 13.65 12.48 -4.34
N LEU A 140 13.25 11.20 -4.47
CA LEU A 140 13.35 10.22 -3.37
C LEU A 140 14.80 9.91 -2.99
N PHE A 141 15.72 9.94 -3.96
CA PHE A 141 17.14 9.62 -3.75
C PHE A 141 18.07 10.80 -4.05
N LYS A 142 17.60 11.80 -4.79
CA LYS A 142 18.36 12.97 -5.17
C LYS A 142 17.87 14.21 -4.43
N THR A 143 18.81 15.05 -4.05
CA THR A 143 18.52 16.36 -3.49
C THR A 143 17.68 17.19 -4.47
N ALA A 144 16.59 17.75 -3.98
CA ALA A 144 15.74 18.71 -4.67
C ALA A 144 15.31 19.82 -3.70
N SER A 145 14.75 20.90 -4.25
CA SER A 145 14.26 22.01 -3.45
C SER A 145 12.84 21.74 -2.96
N PHE A 146 12.67 21.76 -1.64
CA PHE A 146 11.39 21.63 -0.95
C PHE A 146 11.19 22.81 0.01
N ALA A 147 9.95 23.03 0.46
CA ALA A 147 9.62 24.12 1.37
C ALA A 147 10.38 24.05 2.71
N SER A 148 10.64 22.84 3.20
CA SER A 148 11.35 22.55 4.47
C SER A 148 12.87 22.36 4.32
N GLY A 149 13.42 22.53 3.10
CA GLY A 149 14.86 22.46 2.86
C GLY A 149 15.25 21.95 1.47
N ASN A 150 16.55 21.98 1.17
CA ASN A 150 17.12 21.39 -0.04
C ASN A 150 17.67 19.99 0.28
N THR A 151 16.86 18.95 0.04
CA THR A 151 17.10 17.58 0.53
C THR A 151 16.31 16.55 -0.29
N GLN A 152 16.20 15.30 0.15
CA GLN A 152 15.36 14.25 -0.44
C GLN A 152 13.89 14.40 0.00
N TYR A 153 12.96 13.88 -0.78
CA TYR A 153 11.51 14.00 -0.52
C TYR A 153 11.10 13.55 0.89
N GLY A 154 11.42 12.30 1.28
CA GLY A 154 11.03 11.77 2.59
C GLY A 154 11.65 12.55 3.75
N ASP A 155 12.90 12.97 3.59
CA ASP A 155 13.58 13.86 4.55
C ASP A 155 12.90 15.23 4.66
N ALA A 156 12.45 15.81 3.54
CA ALA A 156 11.75 17.08 3.54
C ALA A 156 10.44 17.00 4.34
N ILE A 157 9.69 15.89 4.21
CA ILE A 157 8.47 15.64 4.97
C ILE A 157 8.79 15.49 6.46
N GLN A 158 9.76 14.64 6.83
CA GLN A 158 10.19 14.46 8.21
C GLN A 158 10.68 15.79 8.85
N ARG A 159 11.42 16.60 8.09
CA ARG A 159 11.84 17.93 8.54
C ARG A 159 10.66 18.89 8.71
N ALA A 160 9.64 18.82 7.85
CA ALA A 160 8.43 19.61 7.99
C ALA A 160 7.60 19.17 9.20
N GLU A 161 7.55 17.87 9.46
CA GLU A 161 6.85 17.28 10.61
C GLU A 161 7.44 17.76 11.94
N PHE A 162 8.76 17.72 12.08
CA PHE A 162 9.47 18.04 13.32
C PHE A 162 10.13 19.42 13.32
N TRP A 163 9.55 20.38 12.60
CA TRP A 163 10.18 21.66 12.29
C TRP A 163 10.69 22.45 13.51
N ASN A 164 9.97 22.46 14.64
CA ASN A 164 10.44 23.10 15.88
C ASN A 164 11.78 22.54 16.38
N SER A 165 11.96 21.21 16.31
CA SER A 165 13.23 20.56 16.63
C SER A 165 14.28 20.86 15.57
N VAL A 166 13.93 20.74 14.29
CA VAL A 166 14.86 20.90 13.16
C VAL A 166 15.40 22.32 13.04
N GLN A 167 14.60 23.36 13.33
CA GLN A 167 15.08 24.74 13.33
C GLN A 167 16.21 24.99 14.33
N THR A 168 16.18 24.31 15.46
CA THR A 168 17.21 24.42 16.51
C THR A 168 18.31 23.36 16.33
N HIS A 169 18.04 22.30 15.57
CA HIS A 169 18.94 21.19 15.28
C HIS A 169 19.04 20.92 13.77
N PRO A 170 19.58 21.88 12.98
CA PRO A 170 19.47 21.85 11.52
C PRO A 170 20.20 20.69 10.84
N GLY A 171 21.11 20.02 11.56
CA GLY A 171 21.84 18.82 11.10
C GLY A 171 20.99 17.54 11.08
N TYR A 172 19.75 17.58 11.59
CA TYR A 172 18.84 16.45 11.49
C TYR A 172 18.50 16.17 10.03
N HIS A 173 18.72 14.91 9.63
CA HIS A 173 18.27 14.36 8.37
C HIS A 173 18.00 12.85 8.51
N VAL A 174 17.07 12.33 7.72
CA VAL A 174 16.87 10.91 7.47
C VAL A 174 16.82 10.68 5.96
N LEU A 175 17.94 10.19 5.43
CA LEU A 175 18.17 10.07 3.99
C LEU A 175 18.12 8.61 3.55
N LEU A 176 17.59 8.37 2.35
CA LEU A 176 17.84 7.14 1.62
C LEU A 176 19.22 7.23 0.96
N GLY A 177 20.05 6.20 1.17
CA GLY A 177 21.32 6.08 0.45
C GLY A 177 21.07 5.96 -1.05
N GLN A 178 22.02 6.41 -1.87
CA GLN A 178 21.92 6.19 -3.32
C GLN A 178 21.77 4.68 -3.58
N PRO A 179 20.68 4.24 -4.22
CA PRO A 179 20.39 2.82 -4.26
C PRO A 179 21.31 2.10 -5.23
N ALA A 180 21.82 0.94 -4.81
CA ALA A 180 22.34 -0.03 -5.76
C ALA A 180 21.14 -0.67 -6.48
N ILE A 181 21.19 -0.68 -7.81
CA ILE A 181 20.20 -1.40 -8.62
C ILE A 181 20.69 -2.83 -8.75
N LEU A 182 19.95 -3.78 -8.17
CA LEU A 182 20.29 -5.20 -8.24
C LEU A 182 19.91 -5.79 -9.61
N PRO A 183 20.45 -6.96 -9.97
CA PRO A 183 20.01 -7.67 -11.17
C PRO A 183 18.51 -7.91 -11.19
N THR A 184 17.91 -7.83 -12.37
CA THR A 184 16.48 -8.07 -12.59
C THR A 184 16.07 -9.45 -12.13
N VAL A 185 14.98 -9.52 -11.36
CA VAL A 185 14.33 -10.78 -11.01
C VAL A 185 13.11 -10.95 -11.89
N THR A 186 13.06 -12.03 -12.67
CA THR A 186 11.86 -12.38 -13.45
C THR A 186 10.92 -13.25 -12.62
N LEU A 187 9.70 -12.79 -12.40
CA LEU A 187 8.62 -13.57 -11.80
C LEU A 187 7.66 -14.02 -12.89
N LYS A 188 7.44 -15.32 -13.01
CA LYS A 188 6.42 -15.88 -13.92
C LYS A 188 5.09 -15.91 -13.17
N VAL A 189 4.20 -14.99 -13.51
CA VAL A 189 2.89 -14.86 -12.89
C VAL A 189 1.96 -15.95 -13.46
N PRO A 190 1.51 -16.93 -12.65
CA PRO A 190 0.57 -17.94 -13.14
C PRO A 190 -0.79 -17.30 -13.45
N ALA A 191 -1.52 -17.85 -14.43
CA ALA A 191 -2.80 -17.28 -14.88
C ALA A 191 -3.87 -17.12 -13.79
N GLY A 192 -3.80 -17.92 -12.71
CA GLY A 192 -4.71 -17.81 -11.57
C GLY A 192 -4.34 -16.73 -10.55
N TYR A 193 -3.16 -16.12 -10.66
CA TYR A 193 -2.64 -15.11 -9.73
C TYR A 193 -2.35 -13.78 -10.40
N GLY A 194 -2.72 -13.62 -11.68
CA GLY A 194 -2.58 -12.35 -12.34
C GLY A 194 -2.79 -12.41 -13.83
N GLN A 195 -2.98 -11.22 -14.38
CA GLN A 195 -3.33 -10.99 -15.78
C GLN A 195 -2.71 -9.69 -16.26
N GLU A 196 -2.52 -9.59 -17.57
CA GLU A 196 -2.14 -8.34 -18.24
C GLU A 196 -3.34 -7.83 -19.04
N SER A 197 -3.45 -6.50 -19.11
CA SER A 197 -4.52 -5.77 -19.78
C SER A 197 -3.97 -4.46 -20.35
N SER A 198 -4.83 -3.66 -20.97
CA SER A 198 -4.46 -2.37 -21.55
C SER A 198 -5.50 -1.29 -21.28
N ALA A 199 -5.02 -0.08 -21.00
CA ALA A 199 -5.80 1.14 -20.95
C ALA A 199 -5.39 2.01 -22.14
N GLY A 200 -6.20 1.99 -23.21
CA GLY A 200 -5.81 2.56 -24.49
C GLY A 200 -4.58 1.84 -25.07
N SER A 201 -3.48 2.56 -25.28
CA SER A 201 -2.22 2.00 -25.78
C SER A 201 -1.25 1.57 -24.67
N VAL A 202 -1.56 1.86 -23.41
CA VAL A 202 -0.66 1.57 -22.28
C VAL A 202 -1.04 0.21 -21.71
N ARG A 203 -0.06 -0.70 -21.64
CA ARG A 203 -0.21 -2.01 -21.02
C ARG A 203 -0.01 -1.90 -19.52
N TYR A 204 -0.79 -2.67 -18.78
CA TYR A 204 -0.68 -2.78 -17.34
C TYR A 204 -0.99 -4.20 -16.88
N GLY A 205 -0.48 -4.56 -15.71
CA GLY A 205 -0.68 -5.87 -15.12
C GLY A 205 -1.33 -5.79 -13.75
N GLU A 206 -2.03 -6.85 -13.41
CA GLU A 206 -2.69 -7.06 -12.13
C GLU A 206 -2.19 -8.38 -11.55
N VAL A 207 -1.77 -8.38 -10.28
CA VAL A 207 -1.26 -9.56 -9.59
C VAL A 207 -1.90 -9.70 -8.22
N ASP A 208 -2.23 -10.93 -7.82
CA ASP A 208 -2.76 -11.23 -6.50
C ASP A 208 -1.74 -10.82 -5.43
N VAL A 209 -2.17 -9.98 -4.46
CA VAL A 209 -1.29 -9.41 -3.44
C VAL A 209 -0.62 -10.50 -2.59
N ASN A 210 -1.34 -11.57 -2.24
CA ASN A 210 -0.80 -12.64 -1.38
C ASN A 210 0.26 -13.45 -2.12
N TRP A 211 0.02 -13.77 -3.39
CA TRP A 211 1.02 -14.44 -4.22
C TRP A 211 2.27 -13.60 -4.38
N PHE A 212 2.11 -12.30 -4.66
CA PHE A 212 3.22 -11.36 -4.84
C PHE A 212 4.05 -11.21 -3.57
N TYR A 213 3.41 -10.95 -2.43
CA TYR A 213 4.04 -10.81 -1.13
C TYR A 213 4.90 -12.02 -0.76
N ASN A 214 4.39 -13.24 -1.01
CA ASN A 214 5.14 -14.48 -0.80
C ASN A 214 6.40 -14.57 -1.69
N GLN A 215 6.37 -14.04 -2.91
CA GLN A 215 7.56 -13.95 -3.75
C GLN A 215 8.55 -12.93 -3.18
N GLU A 216 8.07 -11.76 -2.79
CA GLU A 216 8.88 -10.66 -2.26
C GLU A 216 9.67 -11.09 -1.01
N VAL A 217 8.99 -11.61 0.01
CA VAL A 217 9.65 -12.06 1.26
C VAL A 217 10.69 -13.15 0.97
N SER A 218 10.41 -14.05 0.02
CA SER A 218 11.39 -15.05 -0.42
C SER A 218 12.63 -14.42 -1.07
N LEU A 219 12.46 -13.33 -1.82
CA LEU A 219 13.55 -12.63 -2.49
C LEU A 219 14.48 -11.91 -1.53
N ILE A 220 13.98 -11.35 -0.43
CA ILE A 220 14.84 -10.72 0.60
C ILE A 220 15.95 -11.69 1.04
N THR A 221 15.58 -12.95 1.29
CA THR A 221 16.53 -13.99 1.70
C THR A 221 17.41 -14.45 0.55
N LYS A 222 16.83 -14.73 -0.63
CA LYS A 222 17.55 -15.23 -1.82
C LYS A 222 18.59 -14.25 -2.34
N LEU A 223 18.32 -12.96 -2.23
CA LEU A 223 19.21 -11.88 -2.65
C LEU A 223 20.20 -11.47 -1.55
N HIS A 224 20.16 -12.13 -0.39
CA HIS A 224 21.03 -11.86 0.75
C HIS A 224 21.02 -10.38 1.19
N ILE A 225 19.84 -9.76 1.17
CA ILE A 225 19.68 -8.36 1.56
C ILE A 225 19.92 -8.24 3.06
N SER A 226 20.66 -7.22 3.50
CA SER A 226 20.88 -6.96 4.93
C SER A 226 19.60 -6.47 5.59
N SER A 227 19.35 -6.85 6.84
CA SER A 227 18.24 -6.32 7.65
C SER A 227 18.37 -4.82 7.97
N THR A 228 19.56 -4.25 7.75
CA THR A 228 19.85 -2.81 7.91
C THR A 228 19.75 -2.04 6.59
N THR A 229 19.29 -2.68 5.52
CA THR A 229 19.16 -2.10 4.18
C THR A 229 17.69 -2.13 3.81
N LEU A 230 17.16 -1.05 3.26
CA LEU A 230 15.81 -1.01 2.70
C LEU A 230 15.82 -1.56 1.26
N PRO A 231 15.19 -2.71 0.97
CA PRO A 231 14.89 -3.11 -0.39
C PRO A 231 13.60 -2.45 -0.89
N ILE A 232 13.66 -1.97 -2.13
CA ILE A 232 12.51 -1.48 -2.88
C ILE A 232 12.29 -2.41 -4.07
N PHE A 233 11.24 -3.21 -4.01
CA PHE A 233 10.81 -4.10 -5.08
C PHE A 233 10.00 -3.30 -6.10
N LEU A 234 10.68 -2.95 -7.18
CA LEU A 234 10.15 -2.04 -8.19
C LEU A 234 9.54 -2.81 -9.35
N THR A 235 8.25 -2.63 -9.57
CA THR A 235 7.57 -3.10 -10.79
C THR A 235 7.33 -1.94 -11.77
N TYR A 236 6.78 -2.24 -12.95
CA TYR A 236 6.43 -1.25 -13.96
C TYR A 236 5.01 -1.52 -14.48
N ASN A 237 4.13 -0.53 -14.37
CA ASN A 237 2.70 -0.60 -14.71
C ASN A 237 2.03 -1.90 -14.23
N SER A 238 2.49 -2.44 -13.10
CA SER A 238 1.95 -3.67 -12.52
C SER A 238 1.49 -3.38 -11.11
N PHE A 239 0.23 -3.68 -10.84
CA PHE A 239 -0.48 -3.32 -9.63
C PHE A 239 -1.00 -4.58 -8.96
N LEU A 240 -1.28 -4.50 -7.66
CA LEU A 240 -1.81 -5.65 -6.94
C LEU A 240 -3.32 -5.53 -6.74
N TYR A 241 -3.98 -6.67 -6.58
CA TYR A 241 -5.39 -6.76 -6.25
C TYR A 241 -5.62 -7.72 -5.08
N ASP A 242 -6.74 -7.50 -4.40
CA ASP A 242 -7.32 -8.40 -3.39
C ASP A 242 -8.86 -8.42 -3.55
N THR A 243 -9.59 -8.76 -2.48
CA THR A 243 -11.06 -8.76 -2.46
C THR A 243 -11.71 -7.39 -2.70
N GLY A 244 -11.02 -6.29 -2.40
CA GLY A 244 -11.39 -4.90 -2.71
C GLY A 244 -11.11 -4.49 -4.16
N GLY A 245 -10.53 -5.38 -4.97
CA GLY A 245 -10.24 -5.16 -6.39
C GLY A 245 -8.92 -4.47 -6.66
N CYS A 246 -8.73 -3.99 -7.88
CA CYS A 246 -7.57 -3.19 -8.25
C CYS A 246 -7.79 -1.70 -7.84
N CYS A 247 -6.77 -0.94 -7.42
CA CYS A 247 -5.35 -1.19 -7.64
C CYS A 247 -4.44 -0.76 -6.48
N ILE A 248 -3.75 -1.72 -5.88
CA ILE A 248 -2.68 -1.48 -4.90
C ILE A 248 -1.43 -1.03 -5.66
N LEU A 249 -0.99 0.21 -5.44
CA LEU A 249 0.15 0.80 -6.15
C LEU A 249 1.49 0.57 -5.45
N GLY A 250 1.43 0.34 -4.15
CA GLY A 250 2.55 0.09 -3.27
C GLY A 250 2.07 -0.47 -1.92
N TYR A 251 3.03 -0.91 -1.14
CA TYR A 251 2.94 -1.06 0.31
C TYR A 251 4.34 -1.05 0.90
N HIS A 252 4.45 -0.75 2.19
CA HIS A 252 5.62 -1.01 2.99
C HIS A 252 5.28 -2.03 4.08
N ASP A 253 6.28 -2.78 4.52
CA ASP A 253 6.07 -3.85 5.48
C ASP A 253 7.37 -4.18 6.25
N ALA A 254 7.25 -4.95 7.32
CA ALA A 254 8.35 -5.55 8.04
C ALA A 254 8.12 -7.04 8.32
N SER A 255 9.12 -7.86 8.02
CA SER A 255 9.15 -9.29 8.32
C SER A 255 10.26 -9.65 9.29
N THR A 256 10.02 -10.65 10.14
CA THR A 256 11.03 -11.18 11.06
C THR A 256 11.58 -12.51 10.55
N LEU A 257 12.90 -12.60 10.38
CA LEU A 257 13.59 -13.84 10.00
C LEU A 257 14.86 -14.02 10.85
N ALA A 258 14.99 -15.19 11.48
CA ALA A 258 16.15 -15.56 12.31
C ALA A 258 16.56 -14.50 13.34
N GLY A 259 15.58 -13.84 13.97
CA GLY A 259 15.81 -12.81 15.00
C GLY A 259 16.22 -11.44 14.46
N LYS A 260 16.15 -11.23 13.15
CA LYS A 260 16.34 -9.93 12.48
C LYS A 260 15.02 -9.42 11.93
N VAL A 261 14.88 -8.10 11.85
CA VAL A 261 13.70 -7.44 11.28
C VAL A 261 14.10 -6.80 9.96
N TYR A 262 13.41 -7.18 8.90
CA TYR A 262 13.61 -6.72 7.53
C TYR A 262 12.43 -5.86 7.15
N THR A 263 12.64 -4.54 7.05
CA THR A 263 11.65 -3.66 6.43
C THR A 263 11.79 -3.75 4.91
N HIS A 264 10.72 -3.55 4.17
CA HIS A 264 10.74 -3.58 2.71
C HIS A 264 9.59 -2.75 2.12
N ILE A 265 9.76 -2.34 0.87
CA ILE A 265 8.75 -1.61 0.10
C ILE A 265 8.54 -2.33 -1.22
N PHE A 266 7.27 -2.48 -1.60
CA PHE A 266 6.85 -2.68 -2.97
C PHE A 266 6.29 -1.38 -3.53
N ALA A 267 6.63 -1.04 -4.78
CA ALA A 267 5.94 0.01 -5.51
C ALA A 267 6.00 -0.20 -7.02
N SER A 268 4.97 0.26 -7.72
CA SER A 268 4.94 0.31 -9.18
C SER A 268 5.44 1.65 -9.70
N TYR A 269 6.33 1.63 -10.70
CA TYR A 269 6.54 2.81 -11.53
C TYR A 269 5.39 2.93 -12.54
N ILE A 270 4.77 4.10 -12.61
CA ILE A 270 3.49 4.30 -13.31
C ILE A 270 3.67 5.19 -14.52
N ASP A 271 3.29 4.74 -15.71
CA ASP A 271 3.19 5.64 -16.85
C ASP A 271 2.03 6.63 -16.68
N PRO A 272 2.20 7.88 -17.11
CA PRO A 272 1.16 8.90 -17.00
C PRO A 272 -0.11 8.50 -17.76
N GLY A 273 -1.26 8.79 -17.16
CA GLY A 273 -2.57 8.57 -17.77
C GLY A 273 -3.23 7.22 -17.45
N LEU A 274 -2.56 6.32 -16.72
CA LEU A 274 -3.18 5.10 -16.20
C LEU A 274 -4.22 5.39 -15.10
N PHE A 275 -3.88 6.30 -14.17
CA PHE A 275 -4.72 6.69 -13.03
C PHE A 275 -4.95 8.20 -13.00
N GLY A 276 -5.80 8.70 -13.90
CA GLY A 276 -6.17 10.13 -13.92
C GLY A 276 -4.97 11.08 -14.06
N ALA A 277 -5.16 12.34 -13.65
CA ALA A 277 -4.07 13.31 -13.55
C ALA A 277 -3.44 13.23 -12.16
N GLY A 278 -2.11 13.19 -12.06
CA GLY A 278 -1.37 13.24 -10.80
C GLY A 278 -0.67 11.94 -10.42
N THR A 279 -1.31 10.77 -10.57
CA THR A 279 -0.68 9.48 -10.22
C THR A 279 0.17 8.96 -11.38
N SER A 280 1.48 9.19 -11.30
CA SER A 280 2.48 8.73 -12.27
C SER A 280 3.87 8.60 -11.67
N ASP A 281 4.80 8.06 -12.45
CA ASP A 281 6.22 7.94 -12.13
C ASP A 281 6.48 7.20 -10.83
N VAL A 282 6.96 7.92 -9.82
CA VAL A 282 7.32 7.41 -8.50
C VAL A 282 6.28 7.76 -7.44
N ASP A 283 5.07 8.18 -7.84
CA ASP A 283 4.00 8.60 -6.92
C ASP A 283 3.73 7.55 -5.84
N GLY A 284 3.45 6.31 -6.25
CA GLY A 284 3.26 5.20 -5.31
C GLY A 284 4.48 4.94 -4.44
N LEU A 285 5.71 5.06 -4.97
CA LEU A 285 6.90 4.90 -4.14
C LEU A 285 7.11 6.07 -3.17
N SER A 286 6.66 7.28 -3.52
CA SER A 286 6.74 8.43 -2.64
C SER A 286 5.85 8.28 -1.42
N HIS A 287 4.62 7.81 -1.64
CA HIS A 287 3.68 7.39 -0.59
C HIS A 287 4.35 6.39 0.37
N GLU A 288 4.83 5.27 -0.15
CA GLU A 288 5.43 4.22 0.70
C GLU A 288 6.69 4.67 1.45
N VAL A 289 7.49 5.55 0.84
CA VAL A 289 8.68 6.07 1.53
C VAL A 289 8.27 6.97 2.70
N ALA A 290 7.23 7.80 2.55
CA ALA A 290 6.76 8.66 3.62
C ALA A 290 6.15 7.85 4.77
N GLU A 291 5.35 6.83 4.45
CA GLU A 291 4.75 5.94 5.44
C GLU A 291 5.79 5.08 6.14
N TRP A 292 6.69 4.44 5.41
CA TRP A 292 7.78 3.68 6.00
C TRP A 292 8.69 4.51 6.93
N LEU A 293 8.92 5.80 6.63
CA LEU A 293 9.67 6.68 7.54
C LEU A 293 8.93 6.90 8.87
N ASN A 294 7.60 6.91 8.84
CA ASN A 294 6.72 7.18 9.96
C ASN A 294 6.31 5.93 10.76
N ASP A 295 6.22 4.77 10.11
CA ASP A 295 5.87 3.49 10.72
C ASP A 295 6.65 2.31 10.08
N PRO A 296 7.98 2.24 10.24
CA PRO A 296 8.81 1.25 9.55
C PRO A 296 8.50 -0.21 9.88
N PHE A 297 7.69 -0.46 10.92
CA PHE A 297 7.37 -1.78 11.42
C PHE A 297 5.87 -2.07 11.43
N VAL A 298 5.06 -1.21 10.79
CA VAL A 298 3.60 -1.33 10.63
C VAL A 298 2.90 -1.62 11.96
N ASN A 299 3.28 -0.87 13.01
CA ASN A 299 2.78 -1.08 14.36
C ASN A 299 2.57 0.19 15.17
N ASN A 300 2.68 1.35 14.54
CA ASN A 300 2.35 2.61 15.18
C ASN A 300 0.85 2.87 15.11
N SER A 301 0.18 2.70 16.25
CA SER A 301 -1.22 3.09 16.38
C SER A 301 -1.38 4.54 16.79
N VAL A 302 -2.40 5.19 16.27
CA VAL A 302 -2.81 6.58 16.53
C VAL A 302 -4.29 6.64 16.92
N PRO A 303 -4.84 7.79 17.34
CA PRO A 303 -6.29 7.93 17.49
C PRO A 303 -7.02 7.57 16.19
N ASN A 304 -8.12 6.82 16.30
CA ASN A 304 -8.98 6.47 15.16
C ASN A 304 -9.31 7.70 14.32
N TRP A 305 -9.05 7.63 13.01
CA TRP A 305 -9.25 8.71 12.07
C TRP A 305 -9.99 8.22 10.82
N THR A 306 -10.56 9.17 10.11
CA THR A 306 -11.23 8.93 8.83
C THR A 306 -11.04 10.10 7.88
N THR A 307 -11.15 9.80 6.59
CA THR A 307 -11.02 10.73 5.47
C THR A 307 -12.07 10.43 4.40
N GLY A 308 -12.30 11.40 3.51
CA GLY A 308 -13.30 11.29 2.45
C GLY A 308 -12.95 10.33 1.30
N ASN A 309 -11.76 9.71 1.32
CA ASN A 309 -11.23 8.90 0.21
C ASN A 309 -11.48 7.38 0.34
N GLY A 310 -12.26 6.95 1.35
CA GLY A 310 -12.81 5.58 1.39
C GLY A 310 -12.08 4.56 2.26
N TYR A 311 -11.08 4.98 3.05
CA TYR A 311 -10.37 4.11 3.99
C TYR A 311 -11.19 3.73 5.25
N GLY A 312 -12.35 4.36 5.45
CA GLY A 312 -13.21 4.07 6.60
C GLY A 312 -12.64 4.64 7.90
N CYS A 313 -12.86 3.93 9.00
CA CYS A 313 -12.35 4.29 10.31
C CYS A 313 -11.18 3.37 10.69
N ILE A 314 -9.97 3.92 10.70
CA ILE A 314 -8.74 3.17 10.97
C ILE A 314 -7.87 3.93 11.97
N ASN A 315 -6.81 3.30 12.46
CA ASN A 315 -6.00 3.83 13.55
C ASN A 315 -4.50 3.65 13.34
N ASP A 316 -4.08 3.47 12.09
CA ASP A 316 -2.69 3.27 11.70
C ASP A 316 -2.04 4.62 11.37
N LEU A 317 -0.73 4.73 11.58
CA LEU A 317 0.04 5.93 11.22
C LEU A 317 0.46 5.88 9.74
N GLU A 318 -0.52 5.91 8.85
CA GLU A 318 -0.32 5.90 7.39
C GLU A 318 -0.42 7.33 6.87
N VAL A 319 0.72 8.01 6.75
CA VAL A 319 0.77 9.45 6.42
C VAL A 319 0.30 9.77 5.00
N GLY A 320 0.34 8.80 4.08
CA GLY A 320 -0.07 8.97 2.70
C GLY A 320 -1.52 8.63 2.45
N ASP A 321 -2.06 7.66 3.18
CA ASP A 321 -3.45 7.24 3.06
C ASP A 321 -4.45 8.40 3.11
N PRO A 322 -4.37 9.40 4.01
CA PRO A 322 -5.30 10.52 4.03
C PRO A 322 -5.36 11.36 2.75
N LEU A 323 -4.32 11.33 1.91
CA LEU A 323 -4.09 12.25 0.79
C LEU A 323 -3.88 11.55 -0.55
N VAL A 324 -4.22 10.26 -0.67
CA VAL A 324 -4.18 9.52 -1.95
C VAL A 324 -4.83 10.34 -3.08
N GLY A 325 -4.07 10.51 -4.17
CA GLY A 325 -4.47 11.30 -5.34
C GLY A 325 -4.25 12.81 -5.20
N THR A 326 -3.66 13.28 -4.10
CA THR A 326 -3.18 14.65 -3.93
C THR A 326 -1.69 14.67 -4.24
N ASN A 327 -1.34 15.06 -5.46
CA ASN A 327 0.04 14.97 -5.95
C ASN A 327 0.62 16.36 -6.27
N PHE A 328 1.94 16.44 -6.29
CA PHE A 328 2.69 17.59 -6.79
C PHE A 328 3.93 17.14 -7.55
N THR A 329 4.47 18.05 -8.37
CA THR A 329 5.62 17.73 -9.23
C THR A 329 6.89 18.40 -8.74
N VAL A 330 7.96 17.62 -8.61
CA VAL A 330 9.31 18.12 -8.34
C VAL A 330 10.27 17.52 -9.36
N ASN A 331 11.04 18.37 -10.05
CA ASN A 331 12.01 17.97 -11.08
C ASN A 331 11.43 17.03 -12.15
N GLY A 332 10.15 17.18 -12.48
CA GLY A 332 9.46 16.36 -13.49
C GLY A 332 8.96 15.00 -12.99
N TYR A 333 9.07 14.69 -11.70
CA TYR A 333 8.48 13.50 -11.07
C TYR A 333 7.23 13.88 -10.30
N SER A 334 6.19 13.04 -10.40
CA SER A 334 5.04 13.12 -9.51
C SER A 334 5.35 12.51 -8.13
N LEU A 335 4.96 13.22 -7.09
CA LEU A 335 5.12 12.87 -5.67
C LEU A 335 3.78 13.15 -4.95
N GLN A 336 3.50 12.47 -3.86
CA GLN A 336 2.26 12.66 -3.11
C GLN A 336 2.41 13.74 -2.02
N ASP A 337 1.35 14.48 -1.69
CA ASP A 337 1.28 15.22 -0.42
C ASP A 337 1.08 14.23 0.74
N GLU A 338 1.58 14.57 1.91
CA GLU A 338 1.59 13.68 3.08
C GLU A 338 0.98 14.38 4.29
N ALA A 339 0.14 13.68 5.04
CA ALA A 339 -0.27 14.12 6.36
C ALA A 339 0.94 14.13 7.29
N LEU A 340 0.97 15.05 8.24
CA LEU A 340 2.03 15.11 9.25
C LEU A 340 1.50 14.55 10.56
N LEU A 341 2.38 14.02 11.43
CA LEU A 341 2.02 13.47 12.74
C LEU A 341 1.04 14.34 13.57
N PRO A 342 1.10 15.69 13.55
CA PRO A 342 0.09 16.51 14.23
C PRO A 342 -1.35 16.38 13.73
N TRP A 343 -1.56 15.91 12.49
CA TRP A 343 -2.87 15.58 11.98
C TRP A 343 -3.47 14.38 12.71
N PHE A 344 -2.67 13.36 12.97
CA PHE A 344 -3.07 12.15 13.72
C PHE A 344 -3.15 12.40 15.22
N SER A 345 -2.18 13.11 15.79
CA SER A 345 -2.11 13.39 17.23
C SER A 345 -3.04 14.51 17.71
N ARG A 346 -3.76 15.17 16.78
CA ARG A 346 -4.77 16.20 17.07
C ARG A 346 -4.26 17.39 17.89
N VAL A 347 -3.04 17.82 17.61
CA VAL A 347 -2.44 18.99 18.24
C VAL A 347 -3.02 20.26 17.61
N THR A 348 -3.51 21.19 18.42
CA THR A 348 -4.17 22.43 17.95
C THR A 348 -3.19 23.51 17.45
N SER A 349 -1.94 23.46 17.90
CA SER A 349 -0.87 24.37 17.47
C SER A 349 0.36 23.54 17.10
N PRO A 350 0.40 22.97 15.88
CA PRO A 350 1.45 22.04 15.49
C PRO A 350 2.79 22.77 15.36
N GLY A 351 3.85 22.15 15.90
CA GLY A 351 5.23 22.61 15.76
C GLY A 351 5.87 22.29 14.39
N THR A 352 5.04 22.13 13.37
CA THR A 352 5.41 21.76 12.00
C THR A 352 5.81 22.99 11.20
N TYR A 353 6.37 22.77 10.01
CA TYR A 353 6.69 23.83 9.07
C TYR A 353 5.42 24.62 8.74
N GLN A 354 5.44 25.92 9.05
CA GLN A 354 4.30 26.83 8.92
C GLN A 354 3.01 26.38 9.64
N ALA A 355 3.14 25.60 10.72
CA ALA A 355 2.01 25.10 11.50
C ALA A 355 0.95 24.33 10.66
N ARG A 356 1.40 23.56 9.67
CA ARG A 356 0.55 22.77 8.78
C ARG A 356 0.25 21.37 9.32
N TYR A 357 -0.82 20.76 8.81
CA TYR A 357 -1.18 19.37 9.08
C TYR A 357 -0.89 18.41 7.92
N SER A 358 -0.59 18.95 6.73
CA SER A 358 0.02 18.20 5.63
C SER A 358 1.19 18.98 5.07
N PHE A 359 2.07 18.32 4.32
CA PHE A 359 3.29 18.93 3.81
C PHE A 359 3.03 20.16 2.92
N LEU A 360 2.08 20.07 1.98
CA LEU A 360 1.65 21.19 1.14
C LEU A 360 0.65 22.13 1.84
N GLY A 361 0.09 21.74 2.97
CA GLY A 361 -0.96 22.49 3.67
C GLY A 361 -2.37 22.24 3.12
N THR A 362 -2.59 21.10 2.46
CA THR A 362 -3.90 20.59 2.03
C THR A 362 -4.85 20.45 3.22
N PHE A 363 -4.36 19.93 4.35
CA PHE A 363 -5.12 19.91 5.59
C PHE A 363 -4.92 21.19 6.40
N THR A 364 -6.05 21.86 6.69
CA THR A 364 -6.10 23.07 7.52
C THR A 364 -6.42 22.77 8.99
N ASN A 365 -6.70 21.51 9.34
CA ASN A 365 -7.00 21.06 10.70
C ASN A 365 -6.57 19.60 10.87
N TYR A 366 -6.50 19.12 12.12
CA TYR A 366 -6.22 17.72 12.44
C TYR A 366 -7.40 16.79 12.09
N SER A 367 -7.15 15.48 12.13
CA SER A 367 -8.11 14.44 11.77
C SER A 367 -9.40 14.47 12.61
N ALA A 368 -10.53 14.24 11.95
CA ALA A 368 -11.78 13.96 12.65
C ALA A 368 -11.71 12.59 13.35
N SER A 369 -12.41 12.46 14.47
CA SER A 369 -12.62 11.15 15.09
C SER A 369 -13.69 10.35 14.37
N CYS A 370 -13.49 9.05 14.38
CA CYS A 370 -14.47 8.01 14.20
C CYS A 370 -14.23 6.96 15.33
#